data_AF-A0A212UDK0-F1
#
_entry.id   AF-A0A212UDK0-F1
#
_cell.length_a   1.000
_cell.length_b   1.000
_cell.length_c   1.000
_cell.angle_alpha   90.00
_cell.angle_beta   90.00
_cell.angle_gamma   90.00
#
_symmetry.space_group_name_H-M   'P 1'
#
loop_
_entity.id
_entity.type
_entity.pdbx_description
1 polymer ?
#
loop_
_entity_poly.entity_id
_entity_poly.type
_entity_poly.pdbx_seq_one_letter_code
_entity_poly.pdbx_strand_id
1 'polypeptide(L)'
;MKLFTYLVCCWLLSCSLNALATPTIADTIPGQQRLMKQLSDATCQRLTMQQQRVEFASLSSVQAQQTFEQALSDVIEEQVPAIRQLAQRSQVAGAYEKLRTTLPTTVAIQLVRTCRPAASLYQKFSRTNTDASDAEKAFISSWGDELCQRLTALNTQGSLQKKTSAERTAVFRKEFMSSLNSRGPQIMQLYGPAGNNQQTVQYLGNLLSGYMLTSCSQMKLLLGSPD
;
A
#
# COMPACT_ATOMS: atom_id res chain seq x y z
N MET A 1 41.12 -56.60 16.05
CA MET A 1 40.94 -55.53 17.05
C MET A 1 40.14 -54.40 16.39
N LYS A 2 38.94 -54.15 16.92
CA LYS A 2 38.05 -52.97 16.84
C LYS A 2 38.36 -51.87 15.80
N LEU A 3 37.39 -51.58 14.92
CA LEU A 3 36.80 -50.24 14.73
C LEU A 3 35.69 -50.30 13.65
N PHE A 4 34.47 -50.65 14.08
CA PHE A 4 33.24 -50.70 13.29
C PHE A 4 32.16 -49.97 14.08
N THR A 5 32.20 -48.63 14.15
CA THR A 5 31.15 -47.86 14.88
C THR A 5 31.08 -46.36 14.51
N TYR A 6 31.12 -45.95 13.24
CA TYR A 6 30.80 -44.54 12.89
C TYR A 6 30.11 -44.38 11.52
N LEU A 7 29.14 -45.26 11.23
CA LEU A 7 28.06 -45.03 10.28
C LEU A 7 26.78 -45.15 11.10
N VAL A 8 26.01 -44.06 11.24
CA VAL A 8 24.55 -43.99 11.51
C VAL A 8 24.06 -42.59 11.96
N CYS A 9 24.91 -41.60 12.26
CA CYS A 9 24.42 -40.26 12.67
C CYS A 9 24.27 -39.18 11.57
N CYS A 10 24.51 -39.47 10.29
CA CYS A 10 24.48 -38.44 9.22
C CYS A 10 23.23 -38.44 8.30
N TRP A 11 22.18 -39.20 8.60
CA TRP A 11 20.99 -39.31 7.73
C TRP A 11 19.66 -38.82 8.33
N LEU A 12 19.70 -38.07 9.45
CA LEU A 12 18.48 -37.56 10.11
C LEU A 12 18.35 -36.03 10.17
N LEU A 13 19.21 -35.27 9.46
CA LEU A 13 19.19 -33.80 9.47
C LEU A 13 18.72 -33.15 8.14
N SER A 14 18.09 -33.91 7.24
CA SER A 14 17.61 -33.40 5.94
C SER A 14 16.09 -33.24 5.84
N CYS A 15 15.33 -33.46 6.91
CA CYS A 15 13.89 -33.26 6.93
C CYS A 15 13.51 -32.08 7.83
N SER A 16 12.71 -31.17 7.28
CA SER A 16 12.03 -30.03 7.92
C SER A 16 12.69 -28.65 7.79
N LEU A 17 13.23 -28.31 6.62
CA LEU A 17 12.99 -26.97 6.08
C LEU A 17 11.56 -26.92 5.53
N ASN A 18 10.57 -27.04 6.42
CA ASN A 18 9.29 -26.43 6.16
C ASN A 18 9.57 -24.94 6.22
N ALA A 19 9.87 -24.36 5.05
CA ALA A 19 9.64 -22.95 4.83
C ALA A 19 8.25 -22.69 5.40
N LEU A 20 8.18 -21.95 6.52
CA LEU A 20 6.97 -21.35 7.01
C LEU A 20 6.51 -20.44 5.88
N ALA A 21 5.76 -21.02 4.94
CA ALA A 21 5.09 -20.28 3.90
C ALA A 21 4.14 -19.36 4.66
N THR A 22 4.53 -18.10 4.79
CA THR A 22 3.67 -17.04 5.30
C THR A 22 2.33 -17.22 4.61
N PRO A 23 1.22 -17.40 5.37
CA PRO A 23 -0.06 -17.73 4.79
C PRO A 23 -0.40 -16.64 3.77
N THR A 24 -0.37 -17.01 2.48
CA THR A 24 -0.86 -16.16 1.41
C THR A 24 -2.34 -15.95 1.68
N ILE A 25 -2.71 -14.71 1.98
CA ILE A 25 -4.11 -14.32 2.20
C ILE A 25 -4.91 -14.84 1.02
N ALA A 26 -5.97 -15.60 1.27
CA ALA A 26 -6.79 -16.15 0.21
C ALA A 26 -7.39 -15.00 -0.62
N ASP A 27 -7.44 -15.19 -1.93
CA ASP A 27 -8.08 -14.28 -2.87
C ASP A 27 -9.53 -14.00 -2.44
N THR A 28 -9.91 -12.73 -2.30
CA THR A 28 -11.33 -12.36 -2.08
C THR A 28 -12.16 -12.58 -3.35
N ILE A 29 -11.51 -12.55 -4.50
CA ILE A 29 -12.06 -12.89 -5.82
C ILE A 29 -11.07 -13.87 -6.45
N PRO A 30 -11.44 -15.13 -6.71
CA PRO A 30 -10.53 -16.14 -7.22
C PRO A 30 -9.74 -15.66 -8.45
N GLY A 31 -8.40 -15.65 -8.36
CA GLY A 31 -7.48 -15.19 -9.41
C GLY A 31 -7.08 -13.71 -9.32
N GLN A 32 -7.57 -12.98 -8.32
CA GLN A 32 -7.24 -11.56 -8.09
C GLN A 32 -5.74 -11.34 -7.89
N GLN A 33 -5.06 -12.16 -7.09
CA GLN A 33 -3.61 -12.03 -6.88
C GLN A 33 -2.81 -12.21 -8.17
N ARG A 34 -3.21 -13.15 -9.01
CA ARG A 34 -2.56 -13.38 -10.31
C ARG A 34 -2.72 -12.15 -11.20
N LEU A 35 -3.94 -11.61 -11.28
CA LEU A 35 -4.21 -10.38 -12.03
C LEU A 35 -3.41 -9.20 -11.49
N MET A 36 -3.38 -9.01 -10.17
CA MET A 36 -2.59 -7.96 -9.53
C MET A 36 -1.10 -8.07 -9.87
N LYS A 37 -0.54 -9.28 -9.84
CA LYS A 37 0.86 -9.52 -10.23
C LYS A 37 1.08 -9.17 -11.71
N GLN A 38 0.21 -9.62 -12.60
CA GLN A 38 0.28 -9.31 -14.04
C GLN A 38 0.25 -7.79 -14.31
N LEU A 39 -0.66 -7.07 -13.66
CA LEU A 39 -0.76 -5.61 -13.76
C LEU A 39 0.49 -4.92 -13.22
N SER A 40 1.02 -5.40 -12.08
CA SER A 40 2.25 -4.86 -11.49
C SER A 40 3.45 -5.09 -12.40
N ASP A 41 3.60 -6.28 -12.95
CA ASP A 41 4.71 -6.63 -13.85
C ASP A 41 4.65 -5.78 -15.14
N ALA A 42 3.47 -5.67 -15.76
CA ALA A 42 3.27 -4.86 -16.96
C ALA A 42 3.52 -3.36 -16.72
N THR A 43 3.04 -2.82 -15.59
CA THR A 43 3.29 -1.42 -15.21
C THR A 43 4.78 -1.19 -14.94
N CYS A 44 5.46 -2.14 -14.29
CA CYS A 44 6.89 -2.03 -14.02
C CYS A 44 7.72 -2.04 -15.32
N GLN A 45 7.36 -2.90 -16.27
CA GLN A 45 7.99 -2.91 -17.60
C GLN A 45 7.82 -1.56 -18.29
N ARG A 46 6.61 -0.97 -18.26
CA ARG A 46 6.34 0.36 -18.81
C ARG A 46 7.19 1.44 -18.18
N LEU A 47 7.23 1.49 -16.85
CA LEU A 47 8.05 2.46 -16.11
C LEU A 47 9.54 2.27 -16.38
N THR A 48 10.01 1.04 -16.55
CA THR A 48 11.41 0.75 -16.92
C THR A 48 11.73 1.32 -18.30
N MET A 49 10.85 1.13 -19.29
CA MET A 49 11.02 1.70 -20.63
C MET A 49 10.98 3.24 -20.61
N GLN A 50 10.10 3.84 -19.79
CA GLN A 50 10.03 5.29 -19.63
C GLN A 50 11.30 5.85 -18.96
N GLN A 51 11.82 5.17 -17.93
CA GLN A 51 13.04 5.60 -17.23
C GLN A 51 14.27 5.63 -18.16
N GLN A 52 14.32 4.76 -19.17
CA GLN A 52 15.37 4.78 -20.18
C GLN A 52 15.30 6.00 -21.11
N ARG A 53 14.13 6.63 -21.23
CA ARG A 53 13.91 7.81 -22.07
C ARG A 53 14.01 9.12 -21.28
N VAL A 54 13.58 9.08 -20.02
CA VAL A 54 13.55 10.23 -19.12
C VAL A 54 14.14 9.80 -17.79
N GLU A 55 15.20 10.48 -17.36
CA GLU A 55 15.76 10.24 -16.04
C GLU A 55 14.76 10.63 -14.96
N PHE A 56 14.17 9.66 -14.27
CA PHE A 56 13.21 9.93 -13.21
C PHE A 56 13.77 10.84 -12.11
N ALA A 57 15.10 10.86 -11.92
CA ALA A 57 15.80 11.75 -11.00
C ALA A 57 15.59 13.25 -11.31
N SER A 58 15.34 13.63 -12.57
CA SER A 58 15.13 15.03 -12.97
C SER A 58 13.67 15.50 -12.84
N LEU A 59 12.73 14.57 -12.69
CA LEU A 59 11.30 14.91 -12.60
C LEU A 59 10.98 15.69 -11.33
N SER A 60 10.07 16.65 -11.43
CA SER A 60 9.42 17.28 -10.26
C SER A 60 8.52 16.28 -9.54
N SER A 61 8.08 16.60 -8.31
CA SER A 61 7.13 15.77 -7.55
C SER A 61 5.84 15.53 -8.35
N VAL A 62 5.25 16.58 -8.93
CA VAL A 62 4.03 16.49 -9.75
C VAL A 62 4.25 15.63 -10.98
N GLN A 63 5.36 15.82 -11.69
CA GLN A 63 5.67 15.02 -12.88
C GLN A 63 5.92 13.55 -12.52
N ALA A 64 6.56 13.28 -11.38
CA ALA A 64 6.79 11.92 -10.92
C ALA A 64 5.47 11.21 -10.58
N GLN A 65 4.54 11.93 -9.92
CA GLN A 65 3.20 11.43 -9.63
C GLN A 65 2.43 11.13 -10.92
N GLN A 66 2.37 12.10 -11.84
CA GLN A 66 1.69 11.93 -13.13
C GLN A 66 2.28 10.77 -13.94
N THR A 67 3.60 10.62 -13.96
CA THR A 67 4.27 9.51 -14.66
C THR A 67 3.86 8.16 -14.07
N PHE A 68 3.83 8.06 -12.74
CA PHE A 68 3.41 6.84 -12.04
C PHE A 68 1.92 6.52 -12.29
N GLU A 69 1.04 7.49 -12.09
CA GLU A 69 -0.41 7.34 -12.24
C GLU A 69 -0.80 7.03 -13.68
N GLN A 70 -0.17 7.68 -14.67
CA GLN A 70 -0.41 7.43 -16.08
C GLN A 70 0.00 6.00 -16.46
N ALA A 71 1.22 5.57 -16.10
CA ALA A 71 1.67 4.23 -16.44
C ALA A 71 0.78 3.13 -15.85
N LEU A 72 0.32 3.33 -14.61
CA LEU A 72 -0.62 2.41 -13.97
C LEU A 72 -2.00 2.44 -14.63
N SER A 73 -2.52 3.64 -14.92
CA SER A 73 -3.84 3.81 -15.54
C SER A 73 -3.88 3.19 -16.92
N ASP A 74 -2.88 3.43 -17.76
CA ASP A 74 -2.81 2.85 -19.11
C ASP A 74 -2.84 1.31 -19.06
N VAL A 75 -2.06 0.71 -18.16
CA VAL A 75 -2.00 -0.76 -18.03
C VAL A 75 -3.33 -1.31 -17.54
N ILE A 76 -4.01 -0.62 -16.60
CA ILE A 76 -5.34 -1.02 -16.15
C ILE A 76 -6.35 -0.93 -17.29
N GLU A 77 -6.31 0.16 -18.08
CA GLU A 77 -7.19 0.38 -19.23
C GLU A 77 -6.99 -0.71 -20.30
N GLU A 78 -5.74 -1.03 -20.63
CA GLU A 78 -5.38 -2.12 -21.55
C GLU A 78 -5.86 -3.49 -21.05
N GLN A 79 -5.98 -3.67 -19.73
CA GLN A 79 -6.37 -4.92 -19.08
C GLN A 79 -7.83 -4.95 -18.63
N VAL A 80 -8.66 -3.96 -18.99
CA VAL A 80 -10.11 -3.97 -18.73
C VAL A 80 -10.79 -5.27 -19.19
N PRO A 81 -10.48 -5.84 -20.38
CA PRO A 81 -11.06 -7.12 -20.79
C PRO A 81 -10.73 -8.27 -19.83
N ALA A 82 -9.49 -8.34 -19.35
CA ALA A 82 -9.06 -9.36 -18.39
C ALA A 82 -9.74 -9.18 -17.01
N ILE A 83 -9.88 -7.93 -16.55
CA ILE A 83 -10.61 -7.59 -15.32
C ILE A 83 -12.07 -8.04 -15.42
N ARG A 84 -12.75 -7.74 -16.55
CA ARG A 84 -14.14 -8.17 -16.79
C ARG A 84 -14.26 -9.69 -16.84
N GLN A 85 -13.34 -10.35 -17.54
CA GLN A 85 -13.34 -11.81 -17.65
C GLN A 85 -13.15 -12.49 -16.28
N LEU A 86 -12.23 -11.98 -15.46
CA LEU A 86 -12.03 -12.47 -14.10
C LEU A 86 -13.30 -12.29 -13.25
N ALA A 87 -13.90 -11.09 -13.31
CA ALA A 87 -15.13 -10.79 -12.57
C ALA A 87 -16.27 -11.75 -12.95
N GLN A 88 -16.47 -12.01 -14.25
CA GLN A 88 -17.48 -12.94 -14.73
C GLN A 88 -17.24 -14.38 -14.27
N ARG A 89 -15.99 -14.85 -14.31
CA ARG A 89 -15.62 -16.20 -13.90
C ARG A 89 -15.69 -16.42 -12.39
N SER A 90 -15.52 -15.35 -11.61
CA SER A 90 -15.48 -15.45 -10.15
C SER A 90 -16.83 -15.80 -9.50
N GLN A 91 -17.95 -15.57 -10.20
CA GLN A 91 -19.32 -15.71 -9.67
C GLN A 91 -19.58 -14.90 -8.37
N VAL A 92 -18.72 -13.94 -8.03
CA VAL A 92 -18.89 -13.07 -6.86
C VAL A 92 -19.75 -11.87 -7.26
N ALA A 93 -20.83 -11.62 -6.51
CA ALA A 93 -21.68 -10.45 -6.73
C ALA A 93 -20.88 -9.14 -6.63
N GLY A 94 -21.00 -8.28 -7.65
CA GLY A 94 -20.28 -7.02 -7.74
C GLY A 94 -18.76 -7.16 -7.93
N ALA A 95 -18.25 -8.33 -8.34
CA ALA A 95 -16.81 -8.56 -8.52
C ALA A 95 -16.14 -7.52 -9.39
N TYR A 96 -16.79 -7.10 -10.49
CA TYR A 96 -16.22 -6.11 -11.39
C TYR A 96 -15.99 -4.76 -10.70
N GLU A 97 -17.00 -4.23 -10.00
CA GLU A 97 -16.84 -2.95 -9.31
C GLU A 97 -15.86 -3.05 -8.14
N LYS A 98 -15.84 -4.18 -7.42
CA LYS A 98 -14.82 -4.46 -6.40
C LYS A 98 -13.41 -4.46 -6.99
N LEU A 99 -13.18 -5.17 -8.10
CA LEU A 99 -11.88 -5.18 -8.78
C LEU A 99 -11.50 -3.79 -9.27
N ARG A 100 -12.43 -3.09 -9.94
CA ARG A 100 -12.19 -1.74 -10.48
C ARG A 100 -11.79 -0.72 -9.42
N THR A 101 -12.41 -0.80 -8.24
CA THR A 101 -12.14 0.11 -7.12
C THR A 101 -10.90 -0.26 -6.32
N THR A 102 -10.56 -1.54 -6.21
CA THR A 102 -9.47 -2.00 -5.34
C THR A 102 -8.14 -2.21 -6.07
N LEU A 103 -8.16 -2.67 -7.33
CA LEU A 103 -6.96 -3.01 -8.08
C LEU A 103 -5.95 -1.85 -8.21
N PRO A 104 -6.35 -0.60 -8.54
CA PRO A 104 -5.37 0.49 -8.68
C PRO A 104 -4.50 0.65 -7.44
N THR A 105 -5.13 0.70 -6.26
CA THR A 105 -4.44 0.87 -4.99
C THR A 105 -3.57 -0.34 -4.64
N THR A 106 -4.09 -1.56 -4.78
CA THR A 106 -3.32 -2.77 -4.42
C THR A 106 -2.13 -2.97 -5.36
N VAL A 107 -2.30 -2.72 -6.67
CA VAL A 107 -1.23 -2.77 -7.67
C VAL A 107 -0.20 -1.68 -7.40
N ALA A 108 -0.62 -0.44 -7.08
CA ALA A 108 0.30 0.63 -6.72
C ALA A 108 1.19 0.26 -5.52
N ILE A 109 0.60 -0.30 -4.45
CA ILE A 109 1.35 -0.76 -3.27
C ILE A 109 2.35 -1.86 -3.64
N GLN A 110 1.92 -2.85 -4.42
CA GLN A 110 2.78 -3.95 -4.88
C GLN A 110 3.94 -3.42 -5.75
N LEU A 111 3.65 -2.49 -6.65
CA LEU A 111 4.62 -1.83 -7.51
C LEU A 111 5.70 -1.11 -6.72
N VAL A 112 5.33 -0.28 -5.75
CA VAL A 112 6.30 0.46 -4.92
C VAL A 112 7.25 -0.48 -4.18
N ARG A 113 6.80 -1.69 -3.83
CA ARG A 113 7.63 -2.69 -3.13
C ARG A 113 8.54 -3.48 -4.06
N THR A 114 8.09 -3.80 -5.26
CA THR A 114 8.75 -4.79 -6.13
C THR A 114 9.39 -4.21 -7.38
N CYS A 115 9.05 -2.96 -7.73
CA CYS A 115 9.52 -2.29 -8.93
C CYS A 115 10.37 -1.06 -8.57
N ARG A 116 11.68 -1.13 -8.83
CA ARG A 116 12.62 -0.03 -8.52
C ARG A 116 12.25 1.31 -9.19
N PRO A 117 11.88 1.37 -10.48
CA PRO A 117 11.42 2.61 -11.11
C PRO A 117 10.19 3.21 -10.40
N ALA A 118 9.22 2.36 -10.05
CA ALA A 118 8.01 2.78 -9.34
C ALA A 118 8.31 3.31 -7.94
N ALA A 119 9.19 2.63 -7.20
CA ALA A 119 9.69 3.09 -5.91
C ALA A 119 10.39 4.44 -6.00
N SER A 120 11.19 4.67 -7.06
CA SER A 120 11.87 5.95 -7.29
C SER A 120 10.90 7.10 -7.57
N LEU A 121 9.87 6.88 -8.39
CA LEU A 121 8.82 7.86 -8.64
C LEU A 121 8.02 8.12 -7.37
N TYR A 122 7.57 7.06 -6.70
CA TYR A 122 6.83 7.15 -5.45
C TYR A 122 7.61 7.94 -4.41
N GLN A 123 8.89 7.65 -4.21
CA GLN A 123 9.71 8.45 -3.31
C GLN A 123 9.74 9.92 -3.68
N LYS A 124 9.72 10.30 -4.97
CA LYS A 124 9.71 11.72 -5.36
C LYS A 124 8.42 12.44 -5.00
N PHE A 125 7.27 11.82 -5.22
CA PHE A 125 5.99 12.46 -4.92
C PHE A 125 5.45 12.16 -3.52
N SER A 126 5.96 11.13 -2.86
CA SER A 126 5.73 10.86 -1.44
C SER A 126 6.68 11.67 -0.55
N ARG A 127 7.77 12.21 -1.11
CA ARG A 127 8.64 13.23 -0.50
C ARG A 127 7.95 14.59 -0.40
N THR A 128 6.63 14.68 -0.52
CA THR A 128 5.88 15.87 -0.09
C THR A 128 6.18 16.30 1.35
N ASN A 129 6.80 15.43 2.17
CA ASN A 129 7.35 15.80 3.48
C ASN A 129 8.67 16.63 3.45
N THR A 130 9.41 16.73 2.34
CA THR A 130 10.67 17.53 2.32
C THR A 130 10.39 19.02 2.22
N ASP A 131 9.32 19.39 1.51
CA ASP A 131 8.89 20.78 1.34
C ASP A 131 7.98 21.24 2.48
N ALA A 132 7.49 20.30 3.29
CA ALA A 132 6.74 20.61 4.50
C ALA A 132 7.62 21.42 5.47
N SER A 133 7.09 22.57 5.89
CA SER A 133 7.63 23.36 7.00
C SER A 133 7.73 22.52 8.27
N ASP A 134 8.56 22.94 9.22
CA ASP A 134 8.68 22.25 10.50
C ASP A 134 7.36 22.23 11.27
N ALA A 135 6.52 23.26 11.08
CA ALA A 135 5.17 23.32 11.63
C ALA A 135 4.26 22.24 11.02
N GLU A 136 4.31 22.05 9.70
CA GLU A 136 3.57 20.97 9.02
C GLU A 136 4.07 19.59 9.46
N LYS A 137 5.39 19.39 9.54
CA LYS A 137 5.96 18.12 10.01
C LYS A 137 5.52 17.79 11.43
N ALA A 138 5.59 18.76 12.35
CA ALA A 138 5.13 18.58 13.73
C ALA A 138 3.62 18.32 13.82
N PHE A 139 2.82 19.00 12.98
CA PHE A 139 1.39 18.76 12.89
C PHE A 139 1.08 17.35 12.39
N ILE A 140 1.74 16.91 11.31
CA ILE A 140 1.57 15.58 10.72
C ILE A 140 2.05 14.48 11.66
N SER A 141 3.18 14.64 12.36
CA SER A 141 3.65 13.63 13.31
C SER A 141 2.68 13.50 14.49
N SER A 142 2.24 14.62 15.06
CA SER A 142 1.23 14.63 16.12
C SER A 142 -0.08 13.96 15.67
N TRP A 143 -0.52 14.23 14.44
CA TRP A 143 -1.72 13.61 13.88
C TRP A 143 -1.55 12.12 13.63
N GLY A 144 -0.43 11.74 13.01
CA GLY A 144 -0.09 10.37 12.72
C GLY A 144 0.01 9.52 13.99
N ASP A 145 0.68 10.02 15.03
CA ASP A 145 0.83 9.33 16.31
C ASP A 145 -0.51 9.07 16.98
N GLU A 146 -1.39 10.07 17.02
CA GLU A 146 -2.74 9.93 17.57
C GLU A 146 -3.53 8.87 16.80
N LEU A 147 -3.53 8.94 15.47
CA LEU A 147 -4.28 7.99 14.64
C LEU A 147 -3.69 6.57 14.78
N CYS A 148 -2.37 6.44 14.89
CA CYS A 148 -1.71 5.17 15.16
C CYS A 148 -2.05 4.58 16.52
N GLN A 149 -2.13 5.40 17.56
CA GLN A 149 -2.57 4.97 18.89
C GLN A 149 -4.02 4.46 18.85
N ARG A 150 -4.93 5.19 18.17
CA ARG A 150 -6.33 4.76 17.99
C ARG A 150 -6.42 3.42 17.26
N LEU A 151 -5.71 3.26 16.16
CA LEU A 151 -5.70 2.01 15.39
C LEU A 151 -5.09 0.86 16.19
N THR A 152 -4.05 1.13 16.98
CA THR A 152 -3.44 0.14 17.87
C THR A 152 -4.42 -0.30 18.94
N ALA A 153 -5.14 0.63 19.58
CA ALA A 153 -6.17 0.30 20.56
C ALA A 153 -7.28 -0.56 19.94
N LEU A 154 -7.76 -0.22 18.73
CA LEU A 154 -8.74 -1.02 18.00
C LEU A 154 -8.21 -2.42 17.66
N ASN A 155 -6.93 -2.54 17.29
CA ASN A 155 -6.32 -3.84 17.03
C ASN A 155 -6.22 -4.69 18.31
N THR A 156 -5.74 -4.12 19.41
CA THR A 156 -5.59 -4.79 20.70
C THR A 156 -6.93 -5.26 21.28
N GLN A 157 -8.01 -4.53 21.01
CA GLN A 157 -9.38 -4.94 21.36
C GLN A 157 -9.94 -6.04 20.45
N GLY A 158 -9.17 -6.52 19.47
CA GLY A 158 -9.60 -7.52 18.48
C GLY A 158 -10.55 -6.97 17.40
N SER A 159 -10.78 -5.66 17.37
CA SER A 159 -11.73 -5.02 16.46
C SER A 159 -11.24 -5.02 15.01
N LEU A 160 -9.93 -5.12 14.75
CA LEU A 160 -9.39 -5.11 13.38
C LEU A 160 -9.05 -6.52 12.85
N GLN A 161 -8.62 -7.44 13.71
CA GLN A 161 -8.06 -8.74 13.30
C GLN A 161 -9.12 -9.66 12.66
N LYS A 162 -10.33 -9.63 13.20
CA LYS A 162 -11.47 -10.45 12.73
C LYS A 162 -12.21 -9.84 11.54
N LYS A 163 -11.85 -8.62 11.12
CA LYS A 163 -12.49 -7.90 10.04
C LYS A 163 -11.87 -8.27 8.70
N THR A 164 -12.71 -8.32 7.67
CA THR A 164 -12.26 -8.38 6.27
C THR A 164 -11.47 -7.11 5.90
N SER A 165 -10.74 -7.16 4.79
CA SER A 165 -10.00 -5.98 4.29
C SER A 165 -10.92 -4.77 4.05
N ALA A 166 -12.13 -5.00 3.53
CA ALA A 166 -13.10 -3.94 3.27
C ALA A 166 -13.61 -3.31 4.59
N GLU A 167 -13.91 -4.13 5.59
CA GLU A 167 -14.33 -3.63 6.91
C GLU A 167 -13.20 -2.89 7.64
N ARG A 168 -11.95 -3.38 7.55
CA ARG A 168 -10.77 -2.67 8.08
C ARG A 168 -10.60 -1.30 7.41
N THR A 169 -10.78 -1.23 6.10
CA THR A 169 -10.75 0.04 5.35
C THR A 169 -11.85 1.00 5.81
N ALA A 170 -13.07 0.48 6.05
CA ALA A 170 -14.17 1.29 6.57
C ALA A 170 -13.89 1.83 7.98
N VAL A 171 -13.30 1.02 8.86
CA VAL A 171 -12.88 1.46 10.20
C VAL A 171 -11.80 2.54 10.09
N PHE A 172 -10.76 2.32 9.28
CA PHE A 172 -9.72 3.33 9.06
C PHE A 172 -10.30 4.63 8.53
N ARG A 173 -11.16 4.57 7.51
CA ARG A 173 -11.82 5.76 6.95
C ARG A 173 -12.61 6.52 8.02
N LYS A 174 -13.34 5.80 8.89
CA LYS A 174 -14.09 6.41 9.99
C LYS A 174 -13.15 7.14 10.97
N GLU A 175 -12.09 6.49 11.41
CA GLU A 175 -11.12 7.09 12.36
C GLU A 175 -10.38 8.27 11.73
N PHE A 176 -9.97 8.15 10.47
CA PHE A 176 -9.33 9.23 9.72
C PHE A 176 -10.25 10.46 9.62
N MET A 177 -11.51 10.28 9.20
CA MET A 177 -12.45 11.40 9.08
C MET A 177 -12.78 12.04 10.43
N SER A 178 -12.90 11.23 11.49
CA SER A 178 -13.09 11.72 12.85
C SER A 178 -11.92 12.60 13.30
N SER A 179 -10.69 12.13 13.08
CA SER A 179 -9.47 12.85 13.44
C SER A 179 -9.22 14.10 12.57
N LEU A 180 -9.54 14.03 11.28
CA LEU A 180 -9.51 15.19 10.37
C LEU A 180 -10.46 16.29 10.87
N ASN A 181 -11.69 15.94 11.19
CA ASN A 181 -12.70 16.90 11.66
C ASN A 181 -12.28 17.58 12.97
N SER A 182 -11.65 16.85 13.90
CA SER A 182 -11.16 17.45 15.16
C SER A 182 -9.95 18.38 14.96
N ARG A 183 -9.28 18.29 13.81
CA ARG A 183 -8.08 19.09 13.49
C ARG A 183 -8.35 20.29 12.59
N GLY A 184 -9.62 20.53 12.24
CA GLY A 184 -10.04 21.68 11.43
C GLY A 184 -9.42 23.02 11.87
N PRO A 185 -9.47 23.38 13.17
CA PRO A 185 -8.85 24.63 13.64
C PRO A 185 -7.34 24.72 13.37
N GLN A 186 -6.59 23.65 13.60
CA GLN A 186 -5.14 23.61 13.38
C GLN A 186 -4.81 23.66 11.87
N ILE A 187 -5.62 23.01 11.03
CA ILE A 187 -5.48 23.10 9.58
C ILE A 187 -5.74 24.53 9.11
N MET A 188 -6.79 25.18 9.61
CA MET A 188 -7.08 26.58 9.31
C MET A 188 -5.99 27.52 9.82
N GLN A 189 -5.32 27.20 10.93
CA GLN A 189 -4.18 27.97 11.43
C GLN A 189 -2.96 27.85 10.52
N LEU A 190 -2.68 26.67 9.97
CA LEU A 190 -1.53 26.42 9.10
C LEU A 190 -1.74 26.93 7.67
N TYR A 191 -2.94 26.80 7.12
CA TYR A 191 -3.21 27.05 5.69
C TYR A 191 -4.21 28.20 5.44
N GLY A 192 -4.73 28.83 6.49
CA GLY A 192 -5.74 29.87 6.35
C GLY A 192 -6.99 29.38 5.61
N PRO A 193 -7.63 30.23 4.79
CA PRO A 193 -8.82 29.85 4.01
C PRO A 193 -8.62 28.63 3.08
N ALA A 194 -7.38 28.35 2.67
CA ALA A 194 -7.07 27.20 1.83
C ALA A 194 -7.17 25.86 2.57
N GLY A 195 -7.24 25.86 3.90
CA GLY A 195 -7.35 24.67 4.73
C GLY A 195 -8.55 23.77 4.40
N ASN A 196 -9.63 24.35 3.88
CA ASN A 196 -10.86 23.63 3.53
C ASN A 196 -10.93 23.21 2.06
N ASN A 197 -9.94 23.55 1.23
CA ASN A 197 -9.98 23.17 -0.18
C ASN A 197 -9.52 21.70 -0.36
N GLN A 198 -10.01 21.07 -1.44
CA GLN A 198 -9.74 19.66 -1.72
C GLN A 198 -8.23 19.37 -1.89
N GLN A 199 -7.47 20.33 -2.43
CA GLN A 199 -6.02 20.17 -2.68
C GLN A 199 -5.23 20.10 -1.37
N THR A 200 -5.51 20.97 -0.40
CA THR A 200 -4.87 20.98 0.92
C THR A 200 -5.22 19.71 1.69
N VAL A 201 -6.49 19.28 1.66
CA VAL A 201 -6.91 18.02 2.31
C VAL A 201 -6.19 16.82 1.67
N GLN A 202 -6.05 16.80 0.36
CA GLN A 202 -5.32 15.74 -0.35
C GLN A 202 -3.82 15.76 -0.02
N TYR A 203 -3.19 16.94 -0.01
CA TYR A 203 -1.80 17.11 0.38
C TYR A 203 -1.55 16.63 1.81
N LEU A 204 -2.35 17.08 2.78
CA LEU A 204 -2.28 16.63 4.17
C LEU A 204 -2.51 15.12 4.30
N GLY A 205 -3.47 14.57 3.55
CA GLY A 205 -3.73 13.14 3.49
C GLY A 205 -2.53 12.35 2.98
N ASN A 206 -1.79 12.89 2.01
CA ASN A 206 -0.56 12.28 1.50
C ASN A 206 0.57 12.32 2.53
N LEU A 207 0.80 13.47 3.18
CA LEU A 207 1.81 13.60 4.24
C LEU A 207 1.53 12.60 5.38
N LEU A 208 0.27 12.56 5.84
CA LEU A 208 -0.16 11.66 6.90
C LEU A 208 -0.01 10.19 6.50
N SER A 209 -0.44 9.82 5.29
CA SER A 209 -0.30 8.44 4.81
C SER A 209 1.17 8.03 4.74
N GLY A 210 2.05 8.91 4.25
CA GLY A 210 3.49 8.67 4.24
C GLY A 210 4.05 8.44 5.64
N TYR A 211 3.70 9.31 6.59
CA TYR A 211 4.09 9.16 8.00
C TYR A 211 3.59 7.85 8.62
N MET A 212 2.31 7.52 8.41
CA MET A 212 1.72 6.31 8.98
C MET A 212 2.33 5.04 8.39
N LEU A 213 2.68 5.02 7.10
CA LEU A 213 3.33 3.86 6.49
C LEU A 213 4.70 3.56 7.13
N THR A 214 5.42 4.59 7.59
CA THR A 214 6.73 4.43 8.22
C THR A 214 6.64 4.19 9.72
N SER A 215 5.69 4.83 10.40
CA SER A 215 5.66 4.92 11.86
C SER A 215 4.58 4.05 12.50
N CYS A 216 3.68 3.46 11.72
CA CYS A 216 2.48 2.77 12.20
C CYS A 216 2.47 1.29 11.82
N SER A 217 2.74 0.39 12.77
CA SER A 217 2.69 -1.06 12.52
C SER A 217 1.31 -1.52 12.04
N GLN A 218 0.24 -0.92 12.57
CA GLN A 218 -1.14 -1.24 12.20
C GLN A 218 -1.51 -0.90 10.76
N MET A 219 -0.76 0.01 10.12
CA MET A 219 -1.02 0.36 8.73
C MET A 219 -0.78 -0.85 7.81
N LYS A 220 0.15 -1.75 8.15
CA LYS A 220 0.37 -3.00 7.40
C LYS A 220 -0.86 -3.90 7.41
N LEU A 221 -1.49 -4.04 8.57
CA LEU A 221 -2.71 -4.84 8.76
C LEU A 221 -3.89 -4.26 7.98
N LEU A 222 -4.03 -2.92 7.96
CA LEU A 222 -5.06 -2.23 7.18
C LEU A 222 -4.85 -2.39 5.67
N LEU A 223 -3.60 -2.40 5.20
CA LEU A 223 -3.25 -2.63 3.81
C LEU A 223 -3.30 -4.11 3.39
N GLY A 224 -3.68 -5.02 4.30
CA GLY A 224 -3.75 -6.45 3.99
C GLY A 224 -2.38 -7.07 3.67
N SER A 225 -1.30 -6.54 4.22
CA SER A 225 0.01 -7.19 4.14
C SER A 225 0.18 -8.15 5.31
N PRO A 226 0.55 -9.43 5.09
CA PRO A 226 0.99 -10.30 6.17
C PRO A 226 2.30 -9.76 6.76
N ASP A 227 2.50 -9.99 8.06
CA ASP A 227 3.80 -9.81 8.75
C ASP A 227 4.81 -10.87 8.29
#